data_AF-A0A841ZN12-F1
#
_entry.id   AF-A0A841ZN12-F1
#
_cell.length_a   1.000
_cell.length_b   1.000
_cell.length_c   1.000
_cell.angle_alpha   90.00
_cell.angle_beta   90.00
_cell.angle_gamma   90.00
#
_symmetry.space_group_name_H-M   'P 1'
#
loop_
_entity.id
_entity.type
_entity.pdbx_description
1 polymer ?
#
loop_
_entity_poly.entity_id
_entity_poly.type
_entity_poly.pdbx_seq_one_letter_code
_entity_poly.pdbx_strand_id
1 'polypeptide(L)' 'MKATCILCGTVNELDDRDFKTKRLRNKPIRLYLCPECDHRIAIKTMERINSGKFRFNKSFTKPFSQLKREVEAREKENAE' A
#
# COMPACT_ATOMS: atom_id res chain seq x y z
N MET A 1 -4.98 7.59 -22.75
CA MET A 1 -6.00 6.87 -21.92
C MET A 1 -6.62 7.82 -20.90
N LYS A 2 -7.92 7.73 -20.62
CA LYS A 2 -8.56 8.54 -19.54
C LYS A 2 -8.65 7.72 -18.25
N ALA A 3 -8.31 8.33 -17.12
CA ALA A 3 -8.44 7.71 -15.81
C ALA A 3 -9.01 8.71 -14.78
N THR A 4 -9.89 8.21 -13.93
CA THR A 4 -10.53 9.01 -12.87
C THR A 4 -9.75 8.87 -11.57
N CYS A 5 -9.39 9.98 -10.92
CA CYS A 5 -8.75 9.94 -9.63
C CYS A 5 -9.75 9.54 -8.53
N ILE A 6 -9.37 8.59 -7.68
CA ILE A 6 -10.28 8.10 -6.62
C ILE A 6 -10.52 9.11 -5.48
N LEU A 7 -9.65 10.11 -5.30
CA LEU A 7 -9.79 11.07 -4.19
C LEU A 7 -10.58 12.32 -4.56
N CYS A 8 -10.31 12.91 -5.72
CA CYS A 8 -10.97 14.15 -6.15
C CYS A 8 -11.97 13.93 -7.30
N GLY A 9 -12.05 12.73 -7.87
CA GLY A 9 -12.98 12.42 -8.96
C GLY A 9 -12.61 13.05 -10.30
N THR A 10 -11.48 13.75 -10.42
CA THR A 10 -11.09 14.39 -11.68
C THR A 10 -10.69 13.35 -12.72
N VAL A 11 -11.12 13.58 -13.96
CA VAL A 11 -10.75 12.74 -15.11
C VAL A 11 -9.51 13.35 -15.75
N ASN A 12 -8.40 12.64 -15.70
CA ASN A 12 -7.15 13.06 -16.31
C ASN A 12 -6.87 12.26 -17.57
N GLU A 13 -6.31 12.95 -18.57
CA GLU A 13 -5.77 12.33 -19.77
C GLU A 13 -4.32 11.91 -19.51
N LEU A 14 -4.08 10.61 -19.59
CA LEU A 14 -2.78 9.99 -19.40
C LEU A 14 -2.14 9.68 -20.76
N ASP A 15 -0.86 10.01 -20.91
CA ASP A 15 -0.10 9.63 -22.10
C ASP A 15 0.06 8.11 -22.17
N ASP A 16 -0.19 7.56 -23.35
CA ASP A 16 -0.15 6.13 -23.57
C ASP A 16 1.26 5.53 -23.62
N ARG A 17 2.25 6.39 -23.87
CA ARG A 17 3.67 6.01 -23.89
C ARG A 17 4.21 5.77 -22.47
N ASP A 18 3.59 6.39 -21.47
CA ASP A 18 4.03 6.29 -20.09
C ASP A 18 3.81 4.91 -19.47
N PHE A 19 4.79 4.51 -18.67
CA PHE A 19 4.76 3.23 -17.98
C PHE A 19 3.66 3.15 -16.92
N LYS A 20 3.31 4.27 -16.26
CA LYS A 20 2.18 4.35 -15.33
C LYS A 20 0.88 3.98 -16.05
N THR A 21 0.67 4.53 -17.24
CA THR A 21 -0.52 4.28 -18.06
C THR A 21 -0.58 2.84 -18.55
N LYS A 22 0.54 2.26 -19.00
CA LYS A 22 0.63 0.84 -19.33
C LYS A 22 0.31 -0.07 -18.14
N ARG A 23 0.79 0.28 -16.94
CA ARG A 23 0.50 -0.47 -15.70
C ARG A 23 -0.97 -0.45 -15.29
N LEU A 24 -1.67 0.66 -15.52
CA LEU A 24 -3.11 0.81 -15.26
C LEU A 24 -3.93 -0.03 -16.24
N ARG A 25 -3.56 -0.04 -17.53
CA ARG A 25 -4.19 -0.91 -18.53
C ARG A 25 -4.04 -2.40 -18.21
N ASN A 26 -2.81 -2.83 -17.91
CA ASN A 26 -2.51 -4.25 -17.72
C ASN A 26 -3.02 -4.80 -16.37
N LYS A 27 -3.33 -3.93 -15.40
CA LYS A 27 -3.92 -4.30 -14.10
C LYS A 27 -5.00 -3.28 -13.69
N PRO A 28 -6.25 -3.43 -14.18
CA PRO A 28 -7.34 -2.47 -13.95
C PRO A 28 -7.81 -2.38 -12.49
N ILE A 29 -7.41 -3.32 -11.63
CA ILE A 29 -7.63 -3.25 -10.17
C ILE A 29 -6.83 -2.09 -9.53
N ARG A 30 -5.76 -1.61 -10.20
CA ARG A 30 -4.94 -0.52 -9.65
C ARG A 30 -5.69 0.80 -9.71
N LEU A 31 -5.89 1.38 -8.53
CA LEU A 31 -6.48 2.70 -8.36
C LEU A 31 -5.55 3.78 -8.92
N TYR A 32 -6.11 4.78 -9.59
CA TYR A 32 -5.38 5.93 -10.10
C TYR A 32 -5.46 7.10 -9.12
N LEU A 33 -4.32 7.75 -8.90
CA LEU A 33 -4.19 8.98 -8.14
C LEU A 33 -3.65 10.08 -9.06
N CYS A 34 -4.31 11.23 -9.10
CA CYS A 34 -3.78 12.38 -9.83
C CYS A 34 -2.51 12.92 -9.13
N PRO A 35 -1.59 13.55 -9.88
CA PRO A 35 -0.35 14.08 -9.31
C PRO A 35 -0.61 15.11 -8.21
N GLU A 36 -1.69 15.89 -8.30
CA GLU A 36 -2.07 16.85 -7.25
C GLU A 36 -2.45 16.15 -5.94
N CYS A 37 -3.27 15.10 -6.00
CA CYS A 37 -3.66 14.33 -4.83
C CYS A 37 -2.48 13.60 -4.21
N ASP A 38 -1.57 13.07 -5.03
CA ASP A 38 -0.33 12.45 -4.58
C ASP A 38 0.51 13.45 -3.77
N HIS A 39 0.70 14.66 -4.34
CA HIS A 39 1.43 15.74 -3.67
C HIS A 39 0.74 16.21 -2.38
N ARG A 40 -0.59 16.37 -2.39
CA ARG A 40 -1.38 16.74 -1.20
C ARG A 40 -1.24 15.73 -0.07
N ILE A 41 -1.21 14.43 -0.39
CA ILE A 41 -1.00 13.37 0.60
C ILE A 41 0.43 13.42 1.13
N ALA A 42 1.42 13.63 0.26
CA ALA A 42 2.82 13.71 0.66
C ALA A 42 3.04 14.84 1.69
N ILE A 43 2.53 16.05 1.41
CA ILE A 43 2.62 17.19 2.34
C ILE A 43 2.00 16.85 3.69
N LYS A 44 0.74 16.40 3.71
CA LYS A 44 0.03 16.06 4.96
C LYS A 44 0.73 14.94 5.74
N THR A 45 1.35 14.01 5.04
CA THR A 45 2.11 12.91 5.66
C THR A 45 3.38 13.46 6.33
N MET A 46 4.11 14.34 5.65
CA MET A 46 5.27 15.01 6.22
C MET A 46 4.91 15.87 7.44
N GLU A 47 3.83 16.65 7.36
CA GLU A 47 3.30 17.43 8.50
C GLU A 47 2.98 16.54 9.70
N ARG A 48 2.33 15.40 9.48
CA ARG A 48 2.02 14.43 10.53
C ARG A 48 3.28 13.84 11.15
N ILE A 49 4.26 13.48 10.35
CA ILE A 49 5.55 12.96 10.84
C ILE A 49 6.26 14.02 11.70
N ASN A 50 6.31 15.26 11.21
CA ASN A 50 6.95 16.39 11.91
C ASN A 50 6.24 16.77 13.22
N SER A 51 4.95 16.43 13.38
CA SER A 51 4.20 16.69 14.62
C SER A 51 4.67 15.91 15.84
N GLY A 52 5.54 14.90 15.66
CA GLY A 52 6.06 14.05 16.74
C GLY A 52 5.03 13.08 17.36
N LYS A 53 3.75 13.17 16.97
CA LYS A 53 2.66 12.26 17.41
C LYS A 53 2.44 11.08 16.47
N PHE A 54 3.22 10.97 15.39
CA PHE A 54 3.06 9.92 14.39
C PHE A 54 3.54 8.57 14.92
N ARG A 55 2.62 7.61 15.05
CA ARG A 55 2.93 6.24 15.50
C ARG A 55 2.89 5.29 14.31
N PHE A 56 4.00 4.57 14.08
CA PHE A 56 4.04 3.50 13.10
C PHE A 56 3.38 2.24 13.67
N ASN A 57 2.09 2.06 13.38
CA ASN A 57 1.40 0.82 13.69
C ASN A 57 1.80 -0.25 12.66
N LYS A 58 2.95 -0.89 12.86
CA LYS A 58 3.28 -2.12 12.13
C LYS A 58 2.32 -3.20 12.61
N SER A 59 1.70 -3.95 11.70
CA SER A 59 1.02 -5.18 12.09
C SER A 59 2.05 -6.06 12.79
N PHE A 60 1.75 -6.51 14.01
CA PHE A 60 2.61 -7.45 14.70
C PHE A 60 2.55 -8.78 13.93
N THR A 61 3.48 -8.96 13.00
CA THR A 61 3.74 -10.27 12.42
C THR A 61 4.70 -10.98 13.37
N LYS A 62 4.29 -12.15 13.86
CA LYS A 62 5.20 -12.99 14.64
C LYS A 62 6.45 -13.24 13.79
N PRO A 63 7.67 -13.06 14.33
CA PRO A 63 8.88 -13.41 13.62
C PRO A 63 8.82 -14.89 13.22
N PHE A 64 9.40 -15.22 12.07
CA PHE A 64 9.39 -16.59 11.54
C PHE A 64 9.91 -17.63 12.54
N SER A 65 10.86 -17.25 13.39
CA SER A 65 11.38 -18.09 14.47
C SER A 65 10.33 -18.48 15.51
N GLN A 66 9.40 -17.59 15.86
CA GLN A 66 8.29 -17.90 16.76
C GLN A 66 7.28 -18.82 16.07
N LEU A 67 6.93 -18.53 14.81
CA LEU A 67 6.01 -19.38 14.03
C LEU A 67 6.53 -20.81 13.87
N LYS A 68 7.83 -20.97 13.57
CA LYS A 68 8.47 -22.27 13.43
C LYS A 68 8.39 -23.09 14.72
N ARG A 69 8.70 -22.47 15.87
CA ARG A 69 8.59 -23.12 17.19
C ARG A 69 7.16 -23.54 17.51
N GLU A 70 6.17 -22.72 17.17
CA GLU A 70 4.76 -23.02 17.38
C GLU A 70 4.29 -24.20 16.53
N VAL A 71 4.73 -24.28 15.27
CA VAL A 71 4.43 -25.42 14.38
C VAL A 71 5.07 -26.70 14.91
N GLU A 72 6.36 -26.65 15.25
CA GLU A 72 7.09 -27.81 15.80
C GLU A 72 6.49 -28.30 17.13
N ALA A 73 5.98 -27.40 17.98
CA ALA A 73 5.31 -27.77 19.22
C ALA A 73 3.98 -28.50 18.96
N ARG A 74 3.16 -28.01 18.03
CA ARG A 74 1.90 -28.65 17.64
C ARG A 74 2.11 -29.99 16.96
N GLU A 75 3.17 -30.14 16.17
CA GLU A 75 3.51 -31.42 15.54
C GLU A 75 3.90 -32.47 16.59
N LYS A 76 4.57 -32.08 17.67
CA LYS A 76 4.91 -32.97 18.79
C LYS A 76 3.69 -33.40 19.58
N GLU A 77 2.79 -32.46 19.90
CA GLU A 77 1.53 -32.74 20.60
C GLU A 77 0.60 -33.69 19.84
N ASN A 78 0.65 -33.68 18.50
CA ASN A 78 -0.16 -34.60 17.67
C ASN A 78 0.51 -35.97 17.46
N ALA A 79 1.79 -36.11 17.80
CA ALA A 79 2.55 -37.34 17.64
C ALA A 79 2.55 -38.21 18.91
N GLU A 80 2.21 -37.61 20.06
CA GLU A 80 1.88 -38.29 21.32
C GLU A 80 0.39 -38.66 21.38
#